data_AF-A0A7C5N6Q4-F1
#
_entry.id   AF-A0A7C5N6Q4-F1
#
_cell.length_a   1.000
_cell.length_b   1.000
_cell.length_c   1.000
_cell.angle_alpha   90.00
_cell.angle_beta   90.00
_cell.angle_gamma   90.00
#
_symmetry.space_group_name_H-M   'P 1'
#
loop_
_entity.id
_entity.type
_entity.pdbx_description
1 polymer ?
#
loop_
_entity_poly.entity_id
_entity_poly.type
_entity_poly.pdbx_seq_one_letter_code
_entity_poly.pdbx_strand_id
1 'polypeptide(L)'
;MALVACDDAGSARQVPERALPAASASASAEPVQADPPCVEACVREGACRARGTRCVAARVEDCARSEGCRNDGRCTFRLDECVVARDEDCAEAVSCRTHGACVHRHGVCVPGCARSQFCRREGRCAEREGRCVVGGDGHCRKAAVCADEGRCHADGERCIATSNDDCRASTWCKTLGRCHAREGACIEASSEGGAGGSQQQRTQ
;
A
#
# COMPACT_ATOMS: atom_id res chain seq x y z
N MET A 1 31.65 13.16 10.17
CA MET A 1 30.44 14.00 10.09
C MET A 1 29.27 13.17 10.60
N ALA A 2 28.90 13.35 11.87
CA ALA A 2 27.72 12.77 12.48
C ALA A 2 26.83 13.94 12.90
N LEU A 3 25.54 13.88 12.54
CA LEU A 3 24.56 14.92 12.81
C LEU A 3 24.18 14.89 14.30
N VAL A 4 24.32 16.03 14.95
CA VAL A 4 23.86 16.30 16.32
C VAL A 4 22.43 16.84 16.22
N ALA A 5 21.49 16.20 16.92
CA ALA A 5 20.19 16.79 17.22
C ALA A 5 20.22 17.37 18.64
N CYS A 6 19.70 18.59 18.81
CA CYS A 6 19.58 19.28 20.09
C CYS A 6 18.10 19.29 20.51
N ASP A 7 17.82 18.96 21.78
CA ASP A 7 16.54 19.20 22.44
C ASP A 7 16.72 20.13 23.66
N ASP A 8 15.76 21.03 23.85
CA ASP A 8 15.74 22.24 24.69
C ASP A 8 15.58 22.02 26.22
N ALA A 9 16.09 20.92 26.77
CA ALA A 9 16.06 20.70 28.22
C ALA A 9 17.41 20.16 28.72
N GLY A 10 18.33 21.08 29.00
CA GLY A 10 19.68 20.82 29.48
C GLY A 10 19.74 20.07 30.83
N SER A 11 19.57 18.75 30.81
CA SER A 11 19.95 17.86 31.90
C SER A 11 20.47 16.54 31.36
N ALA A 12 21.80 16.45 31.23
CA ALA A 12 22.50 15.22 30.85
C ALA A 12 22.42 14.21 32.01
N ARG A 13 21.43 13.31 31.98
CA ARG A 13 21.43 12.11 32.81
C ARG A 13 22.08 10.98 32.03
N GLN A 14 23.20 10.49 32.55
CA GLN A 14 23.85 9.26 32.11
C GLN A 14 22.87 8.10 32.28
N VAL A 15 22.48 7.46 31.17
CA VAL A 15 21.76 6.18 31.21
C VAL A 15 22.82 5.09 31.36
N PRO A 16 22.76 4.23 32.39
CA PRO A 16 23.70 3.13 32.53
C PRO A 16 23.50 2.13 31.39
N GLU A 17 24.58 1.83 30.68
CA GLU A 17 24.66 0.73 29.71
C GLU A 17 24.35 -0.59 30.41
N ARG A 18 23.10 -1.03 30.33
CA ARG A 18 22.75 -2.42 30.63
C ARG A 18 23.29 -3.28 29.51
N ALA A 19 24.37 -4.00 29.83
CA ALA A 19 24.95 -5.05 29.01
C ALA A 19 23.85 -5.99 28.49
N LEU A 20 23.66 -6.00 27.17
CA LEU A 20 22.89 -7.02 26.47
C LEU A 20 23.60 -8.37 26.71
N PRO A 21 22.88 -9.44 27.09
CA PRO A 21 23.49 -10.76 27.13
C PRO A 21 23.96 -11.15 25.73
N ALA A 22 25.20 -11.59 25.63
CA ALA A 22 25.74 -12.22 24.43
C ALA A 22 24.86 -13.42 24.06
N ALA A 23 24.10 -13.30 22.99
CA ALA A 23 23.39 -14.42 22.37
C ALA A 23 24.40 -15.31 21.65
N SER A 24 25.15 -16.08 22.42
CA SER A 24 25.94 -17.21 21.94
C SER A 24 25.05 -18.45 21.92
N ALA A 25 24.49 -18.77 20.77
CA ALA A 25 24.16 -20.14 20.41
C ALA A 25 24.08 -20.24 18.88
N SER A 26 25.19 -20.68 18.30
CA SER A 26 25.28 -21.20 16.95
C SER A 26 24.28 -22.35 16.83
N ALA A 27 23.05 -22.06 16.41
CA ALA A 27 22.09 -23.07 16.03
C ALA A 27 22.60 -23.70 14.74
N SER A 28 23.31 -24.83 14.88
CA SER A 28 23.55 -25.76 13.78
C SER A 28 22.21 -25.99 13.08
N ALA A 29 22.13 -25.65 11.80
CA ALA A 29 20.97 -25.92 10.98
C ALA A 29 20.78 -27.44 10.92
N GLU A 30 19.94 -27.99 11.80
CA GLU A 30 19.56 -29.39 11.73
C GLU A 30 18.89 -29.67 10.38
N PRO A 31 19.17 -30.84 9.77
CA PRO A 31 18.57 -31.21 8.50
C PRO A 31 17.05 -31.14 8.59
N VAL A 32 16.42 -30.61 7.54
CA VAL A 32 14.97 -30.49 7.42
C VAL A 32 14.35 -31.88 7.59
N GLN A 33 13.70 -32.11 8.72
CA GLN A 33 13.01 -33.37 9.01
C GLN A 33 11.66 -33.38 8.30
N ALA A 34 11.66 -33.70 7.01
CA ALA A 34 10.46 -33.94 6.21
C ALA A 34 10.19 -35.44 6.08
N ASP A 35 8.91 -35.82 6.08
CA ASP A 35 8.53 -37.19 5.74
C ASP A 35 8.87 -37.46 4.26
N PRO A 36 9.31 -38.67 3.87
CA PRO A 36 9.76 -38.95 2.50
C PRO A 36 8.82 -38.52 1.37
N PRO A 37 7.48 -38.71 1.43
CA PRO A 37 6.60 -38.24 0.37
C PRO A 37 6.40 -36.71 0.36
N CYS A 38 6.88 -35.99 1.37
CA CYS A 38 6.62 -34.57 1.58
C CYS A 38 7.85 -33.68 1.43
N VAL A 39 8.98 -34.20 0.93
CA VAL A 39 10.23 -33.43 0.81
C VAL A 39 10.05 -32.17 -0.06
N GLU A 40 9.40 -32.29 -1.23
CA GLU A 40 9.18 -31.14 -2.12
C GLU A 40 8.19 -30.12 -1.54
N ALA A 41 7.08 -30.62 -0.99
CA ALA A 41 6.05 -29.78 -0.36
C ALA A 41 6.61 -29.05 0.88
N CYS A 42 7.53 -29.67 1.62
CA CYS A 42 8.22 -29.06 2.74
C CYS A 42 9.04 -27.84 2.32
N VAL A 43 9.80 -27.94 1.23
CA VAL A 43 10.62 -26.84 0.73
C VAL A 43 9.75 -25.70 0.20
N ARG A 44 8.75 -26.02 -0.62
CA ARG A 44 7.94 -25.00 -1.30
C ARG A 44 6.91 -24.35 -0.39
N GLU A 45 6.22 -25.16 0.40
CA GLU A 45 4.99 -24.76 1.10
C GLU A 45 5.14 -24.83 2.63
N GLY A 46 6.24 -25.41 3.15
CA GLY A 46 6.39 -25.69 4.58
C GLY A 46 5.60 -26.92 5.04
N ALA A 47 5.05 -27.70 4.09
CA ALA A 47 4.25 -28.87 4.38
C ALA A 47 5.12 -30.12 4.55
N CYS A 48 5.74 -30.28 5.73
CA CYS A 48 6.80 -31.27 5.95
C CYS A 48 6.32 -32.64 6.47
N ARG A 49 5.08 -32.78 6.96
CA ARG A 49 4.58 -34.03 7.55
C ARG A 49 3.43 -34.66 6.77
N ALA A 50 3.45 -35.98 6.65
CA ALA A 50 2.40 -36.75 6.04
C ALA A 50 1.21 -36.90 7.00
N ARG A 51 0.04 -36.45 6.57
CA ARG A 51 -1.24 -36.65 7.26
C ARG A 51 -2.22 -37.30 6.29
N GLY A 52 -2.27 -38.63 6.32
CA GLY A 52 -3.00 -39.42 5.32
C GLY A 52 -2.33 -39.31 3.95
N THR A 53 -3.06 -38.80 2.96
CA THR A 53 -2.55 -38.61 1.58
C THR A 53 -2.04 -37.20 1.30
N ARG A 54 -2.04 -36.30 2.30
CA ARG A 54 -1.61 -34.90 2.15
C ARG A 54 -0.37 -34.62 2.98
N CYS A 55 0.40 -33.66 2.53
CA CYS A 55 1.47 -33.06 3.32
C CYS A 55 0.93 -31.83 4.05
N VAL A 56 1.33 -31.65 5.29
CA VAL A 56 0.90 -30.56 6.16
C VAL A 56 2.09 -29.92 6.87
N ALA A 57 1.97 -28.64 7.20
CA ALA A 57 2.89 -28.02 8.13
C ALA A 57 2.65 -28.60 9.52
N ALA A 58 3.70 -28.84 10.30
CA ALA A 58 3.55 -29.36 11.65
C ALA A 58 3.94 -28.35 12.74
N ARG A 59 4.68 -27.30 12.36
CA ARG A 59 5.25 -26.30 13.28
C ARG A 59 5.68 -25.04 12.55
N VAL A 60 5.92 -23.98 13.31
CA VAL A 60 6.31 -22.66 12.79
C VAL A 60 7.63 -22.69 12.01
N GLU A 61 8.59 -23.54 12.39
CA GLU A 61 9.88 -23.61 11.69
C GLU A 61 9.75 -24.19 10.27
N ASP A 62 8.72 -24.99 10.01
CA ASP A 62 8.47 -25.52 8.67
C ASP A 62 8.03 -24.38 7.73
N CYS A 63 7.14 -23.51 8.19
CA CYS A 63 6.73 -22.31 7.46
C CYS A 63 7.89 -21.34 7.27
N ALA A 64 8.64 -21.02 8.33
CA ALA A 64 9.74 -20.05 8.28
C ALA A 64 10.85 -20.42 7.26
N ARG A 65 11.08 -21.71 7.01
CA ARG A 65 12.09 -22.18 6.05
C ARG A 65 11.56 -22.31 4.62
N SER A 66 10.24 -22.29 4.44
CA SER A 66 9.60 -22.51 3.15
C SER A 66 9.86 -21.36 2.17
N GLU A 67 9.85 -21.69 0.89
CA GLU A 67 9.85 -20.68 -0.18
C GLU A 67 8.58 -19.82 -0.12
N GLY A 68 7.42 -20.39 0.22
CA GLY A 68 6.18 -19.64 0.39
C GLY A 68 6.26 -18.55 1.46
N CYS A 69 6.96 -18.78 2.58
CA CYS A 69 7.25 -17.71 3.53
C CYS A 69 8.18 -16.66 2.93
N ARG A 70 9.31 -17.07 2.35
CA ARG A 70 10.31 -16.14 1.81
C ARG A 70 9.78 -15.28 0.66
N ASN A 71 8.95 -15.85 -0.20
CA ASN A 71 8.51 -15.20 -1.43
C ASN A 71 7.17 -14.48 -1.24
N ASP A 72 6.23 -15.14 -0.56
CA ASP A 72 4.82 -14.73 -0.50
C ASP A 72 4.34 -14.34 0.91
N GLY A 73 5.21 -14.41 1.91
CA GLY A 73 4.88 -14.07 3.29
C GLY A 73 4.02 -15.12 3.99
N ARG A 74 3.96 -16.37 3.51
CA ARG A 74 3.25 -17.47 4.19
C ARG A 74 4.04 -18.00 5.38
N CYS A 75 4.32 -17.16 6.36
CA CYS A 75 5.25 -17.45 7.46
C CYS A 75 4.55 -17.94 8.73
N THR A 76 3.24 -17.72 8.87
CA THR A 76 2.51 -18.09 10.09
C THR A 76 1.94 -19.50 9.98
N PHE A 77 2.27 -20.36 10.94
CA PHE A 77 1.68 -21.69 11.07
C PHE A 77 0.28 -21.62 11.68
N ARG A 78 -0.73 -22.11 10.96
CA ARG A 78 -2.12 -22.17 11.43
C ARG A 78 -2.87 -23.33 10.80
N LEU A 79 -3.49 -24.16 11.64
CA LEU A 79 -4.35 -25.28 11.21
C LEU A 79 -3.69 -26.14 10.13
N ASP A 80 -2.50 -26.66 10.41
CA ASP A 80 -1.75 -27.54 9.50
C ASP A 80 -1.21 -26.87 8.21
N GLU A 81 -1.31 -25.54 8.11
CA GLU A 81 -0.91 -24.78 6.92
C GLU A 81 -0.01 -23.59 7.26
N CYS A 82 0.71 -23.13 6.24
CA CYS A 82 1.47 -21.89 6.26
C CYS A 82 0.67 -20.77 5.58
N VAL A 83 0.32 -19.75 6.35
CA VAL A 83 -0.56 -18.65 5.91
C VAL A 83 0.10 -17.30 6.12
N VAL A 84 -0.37 -16.30 5.39
CA VAL A 84 -0.15 -14.89 5.74
C VAL A 84 -1.19 -14.53 6.81
N ALA A 85 -0.76 -14.11 7.98
CA ALA A 85 -1.66 -13.75 9.07
C ALA A 85 -1.59 -12.26 9.44
N ARG A 86 -0.51 -11.57 9.08
CA ARG A 86 -0.21 -10.20 9.50
C ARG A 86 0.82 -9.53 8.59
N ASP A 87 0.93 -8.22 8.69
CA ASP A 87 1.82 -7.39 7.86
C ASP A 87 3.29 -7.78 8.03
N GLU A 88 3.69 -8.22 9.23
CA GLU A 88 5.06 -8.69 9.49
C GLU A 88 5.44 -9.89 8.63
N ASP A 89 4.47 -10.75 8.28
CA ASP A 89 4.75 -11.88 7.40
C ASP A 89 5.03 -11.38 5.97
N CYS A 90 4.38 -10.30 5.54
CA CYS A 90 4.60 -9.66 4.25
C CYS A 90 5.88 -8.81 4.20
N ALA A 91 6.23 -8.14 5.29
CA ALA A 91 7.35 -7.18 5.34
C ALA A 91 8.70 -7.80 4.91
N GLU A 92 8.93 -9.06 5.29
CA GLU A 92 10.17 -9.78 4.99
C GLU A 92 10.11 -10.56 3.66
N ALA A 93 8.95 -10.59 3.00
CA ALA A 93 8.77 -11.33 1.76
C ALA A 93 9.47 -10.65 0.57
N VAL A 94 9.94 -11.46 -0.39
CA VAL A 94 10.46 -10.95 -1.67
C VAL A 94 9.41 -10.09 -2.37
N SER A 95 8.14 -10.51 -2.35
CA SER A 95 7.01 -9.76 -2.92
C SER A 95 6.87 -8.34 -2.35
N CYS A 96 7.16 -8.11 -1.07
CA CYS A 96 7.21 -6.76 -0.51
C CYS A 96 8.37 -5.93 -1.08
N ARG A 97 9.58 -6.51 -1.15
CA ARG A 97 10.77 -5.80 -1.66
C ARG A 97 10.67 -5.45 -3.14
N THR A 98 10.15 -6.37 -3.96
CA THR A 98 10.15 -6.23 -5.43
C THR A 98 8.86 -5.62 -5.98
N HIS A 99 7.71 -5.93 -5.37
CA HIS A 99 6.39 -5.49 -5.86
C HIS A 99 5.67 -4.54 -4.89
N GLY A 100 6.24 -4.25 -3.71
CA GLY A 100 5.61 -3.42 -2.69
C GLY A 100 4.47 -4.09 -1.96
N ALA A 101 4.28 -5.41 -2.12
CA ALA A 101 3.25 -6.21 -1.48
C ALA A 101 3.55 -6.47 0.01
N CYS A 102 3.48 -5.41 0.82
CA CYS A 102 3.92 -5.42 2.21
C CYS A 102 2.77 -5.46 3.23
N VAL A 103 1.51 -5.50 2.78
CA VAL A 103 0.32 -5.44 3.65
C VAL A 103 -0.44 -6.76 3.54
N HIS A 104 -0.80 -7.34 4.68
CA HIS A 104 -1.64 -8.51 4.77
C HIS A 104 -3.11 -8.14 4.56
N ARG A 105 -3.75 -8.79 3.60
CA ARG A 105 -5.17 -8.62 3.34
C ARG A 105 -5.78 -9.93 2.85
N HIS A 106 -6.79 -10.41 3.57
CA HIS A 106 -7.50 -11.66 3.24
C HIS A 106 -6.56 -12.86 2.99
N GLY A 107 -5.51 -13.01 3.82
CA GLY A 107 -4.59 -14.13 3.73
C GLY A 107 -3.54 -14.05 2.62
N VAL A 108 -3.40 -12.89 1.96
CA VAL A 108 -2.38 -12.64 0.94
C VAL A 108 -1.66 -11.32 1.18
N CYS A 109 -0.43 -11.20 0.68
CA CYS A 109 0.30 -9.95 0.67
C CYS A 109 -0.10 -9.11 -0.54
N VAL A 110 -0.52 -7.86 -0.28
CA VAL A 110 -0.96 -6.90 -1.30
C VAL A 110 -0.16 -5.60 -1.21
N PRO A 111 -0.04 -4.85 -2.32
CA PRO A 111 0.58 -3.52 -2.27
C PRO A 111 -0.16 -2.58 -1.32
N GLY A 112 0.58 -1.91 -0.43
CA GLY A 112 0.01 -0.86 0.41
C GLY A 112 -0.49 0.33 -0.41
N CYS A 113 -1.48 1.06 0.11
CA CYS A 113 -2.14 2.14 -0.64
C CYS A 113 -1.14 3.18 -1.18
N ALA A 114 -0.11 3.54 -0.40
CA ALA A 114 0.93 4.48 -0.80
C ALA A 114 1.74 4.07 -2.05
N ARG A 115 1.84 2.77 -2.36
CA ARG A 115 2.55 2.26 -3.55
C ARG A 115 1.60 1.87 -4.69
N SER A 116 0.29 1.97 -4.48
CA SER A 116 -0.73 1.56 -5.45
C SER A 116 -0.82 2.51 -6.66
N GLN A 117 -1.36 2.01 -7.77
CA GLN A 117 -1.69 2.88 -8.90
C GLN A 117 -2.77 3.92 -8.54
N PHE A 118 -3.70 3.58 -7.65
CA PHE A 118 -4.73 4.51 -7.17
C PHE A 118 -4.11 5.70 -6.43
N CYS A 119 -3.06 5.49 -5.65
CA CYS A 119 -2.32 6.59 -5.05
C CYS A 119 -1.65 7.49 -6.10
N ARG A 120 -0.87 6.89 -7.00
CA ARG A 120 -0.12 7.65 -8.02
C ARG A 120 -1.02 8.38 -9.01
N ARG A 121 -2.14 7.79 -9.40
CA ARG A 121 -3.04 8.36 -10.40
C ARG A 121 -4.12 9.23 -9.78
N GLU A 122 -4.75 8.79 -8.69
CA GLU A 122 -5.98 9.39 -8.15
C GLU A 122 -5.81 10.02 -6.76
N GLY A 123 -4.61 9.99 -6.17
CA GLY A 123 -4.37 10.54 -4.82
C GLY A 123 -4.94 9.68 -3.69
N ARG A 124 -5.36 8.44 -3.98
CA ARG A 124 -5.91 7.50 -3.00
C ARG A 124 -4.81 6.72 -2.28
N CYS A 125 -4.06 7.44 -1.44
CA CYS A 125 -2.85 6.90 -0.79
C CYS A 125 -3.07 6.44 0.66
N ALA A 126 -4.20 6.78 1.30
CA ALA A 126 -4.48 6.42 2.67
C ALA A 126 -5.30 5.12 2.75
N GLU A 127 -5.08 4.33 3.78
CA GLU A 127 -5.87 3.13 4.05
C GLU A 127 -7.01 3.43 5.03
N ARG A 128 -8.22 2.99 4.67
CA ARG A 128 -9.40 3.07 5.53
C ARG A 128 -10.32 1.88 5.24
N GLU A 129 -10.60 1.07 6.27
CA GLU A 129 -11.48 -0.11 6.16
C GLU A 129 -11.06 -1.07 5.02
N GLY A 130 -9.75 -1.31 4.86
CA GLY A 130 -9.24 -2.16 3.79
C GLY A 130 -9.38 -1.59 2.38
N ARG A 131 -9.67 -0.29 2.23
CA ARG A 131 -9.75 0.42 0.94
C ARG A 131 -8.73 1.54 0.88
N CYS A 132 -8.31 1.87 -0.35
CA CYS A 132 -7.47 3.03 -0.60
C CYS A 132 -8.33 4.26 -0.86
N VAL A 133 -8.17 5.27 -0.01
CA VAL A 133 -8.96 6.51 -0.01
C VAL A 133 -8.05 7.73 -0.10
N VAL A 134 -8.64 8.87 -0.47
CA VAL A 134 -7.92 10.15 -0.44
C VAL A 134 -7.67 10.53 1.01
N GLY A 135 -6.40 10.76 1.36
CA GLY A 135 -5.98 11.09 2.72
C GLY A 135 -5.86 12.59 3.00
N GLY A 136 -6.05 13.43 1.98
CA GLY A 136 -5.93 14.89 2.05
C GLY A 136 -5.23 15.47 0.82
N ASP A 137 -5.16 16.80 0.76
CA ASP A 137 -4.61 17.57 -0.37
C ASP A 137 -3.17 17.19 -0.72
N GLY A 138 -2.37 16.79 0.28
CA GLY A 138 -1.00 16.35 0.04
C GLY A 138 -0.91 15.11 -0.86
N HIS A 139 -1.91 14.24 -0.84
CA HIS A 139 -1.97 13.10 -1.75
C HIS A 139 -2.48 13.50 -3.14
N CYS A 140 -3.49 14.37 -3.21
CA CYS A 140 -3.99 14.89 -4.48
C CYS A 140 -2.92 15.66 -5.26
N ARG A 141 -2.17 16.55 -4.60
CA ARG A 141 -1.09 17.33 -5.22
C ARG A 141 0.06 16.49 -5.77
N LYS A 142 0.29 15.31 -5.22
CA LYS A 142 1.34 14.37 -5.69
C LYS A 142 0.83 13.43 -6.79
N ALA A 143 -0.48 13.36 -7.01
CA ALA A 143 -1.08 12.44 -7.95
C ALA A 143 -1.14 13.03 -9.36
N ALA A 144 -1.12 12.13 -10.36
CA ALA A 144 -1.22 12.50 -11.77
C ALA A 144 -2.47 13.33 -12.06
N VAL A 145 -3.60 13.04 -11.40
CA VAL A 145 -4.85 13.78 -11.56
C VAL A 145 -4.73 15.29 -11.29
N CYS A 146 -3.83 15.72 -10.40
CA CYS A 146 -3.57 17.14 -10.18
C CYS A 146 -2.78 17.75 -11.36
N ALA A 147 -1.71 17.08 -11.79
CA ALA A 147 -0.88 17.55 -12.90
C ALA A 147 -1.64 17.54 -14.25
N ASP A 148 -2.44 16.50 -14.48
CA ASP A 148 -3.13 16.30 -15.75
C ASP A 148 -4.45 17.08 -15.82
N GLU A 149 -5.27 16.99 -14.76
CA GLU A 149 -6.65 17.47 -14.76
C GLU A 149 -6.91 18.66 -13.83
N GLY A 150 -5.91 19.14 -13.08
CA GLY A 150 -6.07 20.25 -12.13
C GLY A 150 -6.82 19.86 -10.85
N ARG A 151 -7.02 18.57 -10.57
CA ARG A 151 -7.74 18.12 -9.37
C ARG A 151 -6.78 17.96 -8.20
N CYS A 152 -6.46 19.07 -7.54
CA CYS A 152 -5.37 19.15 -6.56
C CYS A 152 -5.80 19.11 -5.08
N HIS A 153 -7.11 19.13 -4.78
CA HIS A 153 -7.64 19.18 -3.41
C HIS A 153 -8.54 18.00 -3.08
N ALA A 154 -8.58 17.58 -1.83
CA ALA A 154 -9.41 16.48 -1.36
C ALA A 154 -10.82 16.94 -0.96
N ASP A 155 -11.84 16.22 -1.41
CA ASP A 155 -13.24 16.40 -1.01
C ASP A 155 -13.77 15.17 -0.27
N GLY A 156 -12.91 14.55 0.55
CA GLY A 156 -13.20 13.31 1.28
C GLY A 156 -13.07 12.03 0.45
N GLU A 157 -13.71 11.93 -0.72
CA GLU A 157 -13.72 10.69 -1.52
C GLU A 157 -12.81 10.71 -2.76
N ARG A 158 -12.57 11.91 -3.29
CA ARG A 158 -11.84 12.11 -4.54
C ARG A 158 -11.05 13.43 -4.50
N CYS A 159 -10.12 13.54 -5.45
CA CYS A 159 -9.47 14.80 -5.74
C CYS A 159 -10.36 15.65 -6.67
N ILE A 160 -10.43 16.95 -6.38
CA ILE A 160 -11.22 17.97 -7.08
C ILE A 160 -10.38 19.21 -7.38
N ALA A 161 -10.81 19.99 -8.37
CA ALA A 161 -10.31 21.34 -8.63
C ALA A 161 -11.13 22.35 -7.82
N THR A 162 -10.47 23.23 -7.06
CA THR A 162 -11.17 24.23 -6.22
C THR A 162 -10.98 25.65 -6.74
N SER A 163 -9.99 25.86 -7.61
CA SER A 163 -9.67 27.15 -8.18
C SER A 163 -9.34 27.08 -9.67
N ASN A 164 -9.53 28.20 -10.37
CA ASN A 164 -9.07 28.33 -11.75
C ASN A 164 -7.54 28.18 -11.86
N ASP A 165 -6.80 28.48 -10.80
CA ASP A 165 -5.34 28.33 -10.80
C ASP A 165 -4.93 26.85 -10.83
N ASP A 166 -5.65 25.98 -10.12
CA ASP A 166 -5.46 24.52 -10.22
C ASP A 166 -5.66 24.07 -11.67
N CYS A 167 -6.73 24.54 -12.31
CA CYS A 167 -7.04 24.20 -13.69
C CYS A 167 -6.01 24.75 -14.66
N ARG A 168 -5.58 26.01 -14.49
CA ARG A 168 -4.58 26.66 -15.35
C ARG A 168 -3.20 26.00 -15.28
N ALA A 169 -2.85 25.44 -14.12
CA ALA A 169 -1.60 24.70 -13.96
C ALA A 169 -1.60 23.35 -14.71
N SER A 170 -2.78 22.79 -14.97
CA SER A 170 -2.95 21.43 -15.52
C SER A 170 -2.55 21.28 -17.00
N THR A 171 -2.25 20.05 -17.39
CA THR A 171 -2.07 19.68 -18.81
C THR A 171 -3.35 19.90 -19.61
N TRP A 172 -4.52 19.57 -19.05
CA TRP A 172 -5.81 19.72 -19.74
C TRP A 172 -6.16 21.17 -20.08
N CYS A 173 -5.79 22.15 -19.25
CA CYS A 173 -5.94 23.56 -19.67
C CYS A 173 -5.06 23.87 -20.89
N LYS A 174 -3.80 23.42 -20.89
CA LYS A 174 -2.83 23.70 -21.95
C LYS A 174 -3.17 23.04 -23.28
N THR A 175 -3.78 21.85 -23.25
CA THR A 175 -4.05 21.05 -24.46
C THR A 175 -5.51 21.04 -24.87
N LEU A 176 -6.45 21.18 -23.93
CA LEU A 176 -7.90 21.08 -24.16
C LEU A 176 -8.66 22.37 -23.82
N GLY A 177 -8.00 23.42 -23.32
CA GLY A 177 -8.67 24.68 -22.96
C GLY A 177 -9.52 24.61 -21.67
N ARG A 178 -9.43 23.50 -20.90
CA ARG A 178 -10.17 23.30 -19.65
C ARG A 178 -9.54 24.06 -18.47
N CYS A 179 -9.67 25.38 -18.47
CA CYS A 179 -8.94 26.27 -17.56
C CYS A 179 -9.79 26.84 -16.41
N HIS A 180 -11.06 26.42 -16.26
CA HIS A 180 -11.97 26.98 -15.26
C HIS A 180 -12.50 25.90 -14.31
N ALA A 181 -12.37 26.13 -13.00
CA ALA A 181 -12.89 25.21 -11.99
C ALA A 181 -14.41 25.39 -11.83
N ARG A 182 -15.14 24.28 -11.92
CA ARG A 182 -16.58 24.22 -11.67
C ARG A 182 -16.95 22.82 -11.16
N GLU A 183 -17.73 22.76 -10.08
CA GLU A 183 -18.23 21.51 -9.50
C GLU A 183 -17.13 20.45 -9.25
N GLY A 184 -15.95 20.92 -8.86
CA GLY A 184 -14.80 20.08 -8.57
C GLY A 184 -14.02 19.58 -9.79
N ALA A 185 -14.32 20.06 -10.99
CA ALA A 185 -13.66 19.69 -12.24
C ALA A 185 -13.20 20.92 -13.03
N CYS A 186 -12.26 20.70 -13.95
CA CYS A 186 -11.83 21.73 -14.90
C CYS A 186 -12.63 21.63 -16.19
N ILE A 187 -13.28 22.75 -16.55
CA ILE A 187 -14.10 22.90 -17.76
C ILE A 187 -13.51 23.96 -18.68
N GLU A 188 -13.88 23.91 -19.94
CA GLU A 188 -13.66 25.03 -20.87
C GLU A 188 -14.41 26.26 -20.35
N ALA A 189 -13.90 27.46 -20.64
CA ALA A 189 -14.67 28.67 -20.44
C ALA A 189 -15.95 28.50 -21.27
N SER A 190 -17.09 28.30 -20.61
CA SER A 190 -18.36 28.13 -21.32
C SER A 190 -18.54 29.34 -22.22
N SER A 191 -18.56 29.10 -23.54
CA SER A 191 -19.17 30.03 -24.49
C SER A 191 -20.64 30.11 -24.10
N GLU A 192 -20.97 31.09 -23.27
CA GLU A 192 -22.36 31.44 -23.00
C GLU A 192 -23.02 31.80 -24.34
N GLY A 193 -23.77 30.86 -24.90
CA GLY A 193 -24.46 31.03 -26.18
C GLY A 193 -25.40 29.90 -26.60
N GLY A 194 -25.68 28.94 -25.71
CA GLY A 194 -26.54 27.78 -25.99
C GLY A 194 -27.78 27.73 -25.12
N ALA A 195 -28.47 28.87 -24.95
CA ALA A 195 -29.80 28.90 -24.34
C ALA A 195 -30.80 28.18 -25.26
N GLY A 196 -30.96 26.87 -25.05
CA GLY A 196 -32.05 26.10 -25.62
C GLY A 196 -33.37 26.44 -24.94
N GLY A 197 -34.28 27.08 -25.68
CA GLY A 197 -35.68 26.69 -25.67
C GLY A 197 -36.63 27.38 -24.69
N SER A 198 -36.76 28.70 -24.74
CA SER A 198 -38.05 29.33 -24.41
C SER A 198 -39.03 29.13 -25.57
N GLN A 199 -39.74 28.00 -25.57
CA GLN A 199 -41.00 27.86 -26.31
C GLN A 199 -42.03 28.81 -25.68
N GLN A 200 -42.00 30.09 -26.08
CA GLN A 200 -43.11 31.01 -25.92
C GLN A 200 -43.56 31.46 -27.30
N GLN A 201 -44.39 30.66 -27.98
CA GLN A 201 -45.31 31.22 -28.97
C GLN A 201 -46.69 30.55 -28.86
N ARG A 202 -47.53 31.25 -28.09
CA ARG A 202 -48.89 31.69 -28.45
C ARG A 202 -49.95 30.61 -28.62
N THR A 203 -50.75 30.49 -27.56
CA THR A 203 -52.21 30.53 -27.64
C THR A 203 -52.71 31.46 -28.76
N GLN A 204 -53.42 30.90 -29.74
CA GLN A 204 -54.68 31.42 -30.29
C GLN A 204 -55.52 30.24 -30.77
#